data_AF-A0A383CDR3-F1
#
_entry.id   AF-A0A383CDR3-F1
#
_cell.length_a   1.000
_cell.length_b   1.000
_cell.length_c   1.000
_cell.angle_alpha   90.00
_cell.angle_beta   90.00
_cell.angle_gamma   90.00
#
_symmetry.space_group_name_H-M   'P 1'
#
loop_
_entity.id
_entity.type
_entity.pdbx_description
1 polymer ?
#
loop_
_entity_poly.entity_id
_entity_poly.type
_entity_poly.pdbx_seq_one_letter_code
_entity_poly.pdbx_strand_id
1 'polypeptide(L)'
;LYPWPLHDSSMVIQKVEADKNGLFKFNFLDHGLFSLTAIEGHFNDFSKHIHRKKYAMLTEDYISLSPEDTTKHVQMLLSQPIEKLKIVSVDMESQYSINLTMNDLSEEIYFIDTSYVSGDSIKINIVRSNRLETYKLPEYTFTLPEVTDTTKPIYKSSNISNDTLRIIFSEPIRILDSAVVTMRDTMNIKLDYNMENSYTMILSNLADSISEVKLLGNNIQDFGGNIMSDSIKSVFINRIE
;
A
#
# COMPACT_ATOMS: atom_id res chain seq x y z
N LEU A 1 -6.46 -0.81 31.09
CA LEU A 1 -6.17 -2.15 31.67
C LEU A 1 -7.49 -2.88 31.86
N TYR A 2 -7.55 -4.14 31.45
CA TYR A 2 -8.73 -4.99 31.47
C TYR A 2 -8.39 -6.36 32.06
N PRO A 3 -9.38 -7.12 32.56
CA PRO A 3 -9.16 -8.55 32.83
C PRO A 3 -8.84 -9.28 31.51
N TRP A 4 -8.06 -10.36 31.60
CA TRP A 4 -7.88 -11.32 30.50
C TRP A 4 -8.74 -12.57 30.75
N PRO A 5 -9.43 -13.12 29.73
CA PRO A 5 -9.51 -12.64 28.35
C PRO A 5 -10.36 -11.37 28.17
N LEU A 6 -10.02 -10.58 27.14
CA LEU A 6 -10.77 -9.37 26.78
C LEU A 6 -12.06 -9.75 26.03
N HIS A 7 -13.20 -9.25 26.48
CA HIS A 7 -14.51 -9.41 25.87
C HIS A 7 -15.17 -8.03 25.68
N ASP A 8 -16.19 -7.94 24.83
CA ASP A 8 -16.93 -6.70 24.59
C ASP A 8 -17.60 -6.14 25.86
N SER A 9 -17.91 -7.02 26.81
CA SER A 9 -18.47 -6.66 28.13
C SER A 9 -17.41 -6.39 29.20
N SER A 10 -16.11 -6.52 28.89
CA SER A 10 -15.05 -6.34 29.88
C SER A 10 -15.00 -4.90 30.38
N MET A 11 -15.10 -4.74 31.70
CA MET A 11 -14.97 -3.44 32.34
C MET A 11 -13.51 -3.02 32.48
N VAL A 12 -13.26 -1.71 32.37
CA VAL A 12 -11.94 -1.14 32.61
C VAL A 12 -11.59 -1.30 34.09
N ILE A 13 -10.45 -1.93 34.38
CA ILE A 13 -9.90 -2.04 35.74
C ILE A 13 -9.26 -0.70 36.14
N GLN A 14 -8.36 -0.22 35.28
CA GLN A 14 -7.64 1.03 35.50
C GLN A 14 -7.29 1.69 34.17
N LYS A 15 -7.26 3.02 34.18
CA LYS A 15 -6.82 3.88 33.08
C LYS A 15 -5.75 4.82 33.61
N VAL A 16 -4.69 4.99 32.84
CA VAL A 16 -3.61 5.96 33.09
C VAL A 16 -3.27 6.65 31.78
N GLU A 17 -2.63 7.80 31.86
CA GLU A 17 -2.08 8.49 30.70
C GLU A 17 -0.59 8.18 30.59
N ALA A 18 -0.10 8.04 29.36
CA ALA A 18 1.33 7.93 29.11
C ALA A 18 1.96 9.32 29.13
N ASP A 19 3.24 9.38 29.50
CA ASP A 19 4.02 10.61 29.41
C ASP A 19 4.40 10.92 27.94
N LYS A 20 5.12 12.02 27.74
CA LYS A 20 5.59 12.46 26.42
C LYS A 20 6.51 11.47 25.70
N ASN A 21 7.10 10.52 26.43
CA ASN A 21 7.97 9.48 25.89
C ASN A 21 7.22 8.15 25.67
N GLY A 22 5.91 8.11 25.94
CA GLY A 22 5.09 6.90 25.85
C GLY A 22 5.23 5.96 27.05
N LEU A 23 5.84 6.40 28.15
CA LEU A 23 5.96 5.60 29.37
C LEU A 23 4.71 5.76 30.24
N PHE A 24 4.27 4.67 30.85
CA PHE A 24 3.11 4.64 31.75
C PHE A 24 3.38 3.68 32.91
N LYS A 25 2.62 3.84 34.00
CA LYS A 25 2.73 2.97 35.18
C LYS A 25 1.35 2.73 35.79
N PHE A 26 1.02 1.47 35.99
CA PHE A 26 -0.09 1.04 36.84
C PHE A 26 0.47 0.66 38.22
N ASN A 27 -0.27 0.99 39.28
CA ASN A 27 0.12 0.72 40.67
C ASN A 27 -1.05 0.07 41.39
N PHE A 28 -0.74 -0.73 42.43
CA PHE A 28 -1.73 -1.37 43.31
C PHE A 28 -2.70 -2.28 42.53
N LEU A 29 -2.17 -3.08 41.62
CA LEU A 29 -2.93 -4.11 40.90
C LEU A 29 -2.96 -5.40 41.72
N ASP A 30 -4.13 -6.04 41.77
CA ASP A 30 -4.27 -7.38 42.32
C ASP A 30 -3.53 -8.41 41.46
N HIS A 31 -3.25 -9.58 42.02
CA HIS A 31 -2.70 -10.70 41.26
C HIS A 31 -3.74 -11.24 40.28
N GLY A 32 -3.28 -11.64 39.09
CA GLY A 32 -4.16 -12.11 38.04
C GLY A 32 -3.58 -11.94 36.63
N LEU A 33 -4.43 -12.20 35.64
CA LEU A 33 -4.11 -12.05 34.21
C LEU A 33 -4.82 -10.82 33.64
N PHE A 34 -4.08 -10.01 32.91
CA PHE A 34 -4.55 -8.73 32.40
C PHE A 34 -4.31 -8.55 30.91
N SER A 35 -5.22 -7.83 30.28
CA SER A 35 -5.07 -7.29 28.93
C SER A 35 -4.77 -5.80 29.02
N LEU A 36 -3.90 -5.30 28.14
CA LEU A 36 -3.58 -3.87 28.07
C LEU A 36 -3.70 -3.36 26.65
N THR A 37 -4.41 -2.26 26.51
CA THR A 37 -4.55 -1.51 25.26
C THR A 37 -4.34 -0.02 25.55
N ALA A 38 -3.87 0.70 24.54
CA ALA A 38 -3.68 2.14 24.58
C ALA A 38 -4.26 2.77 23.32
N ILE A 39 -4.72 4.01 23.43
CA ILE A 39 -5.27 4.77 22.31
C ILE A 39 -4.85 6.23 22.40
N GLU A 40 -4.73 6.87 21.24
CA GLU A 40 -4.44 8.28 21.15
C GLU A 40 -5.63 9.13 21.62
N GLY A 41 -5.36 10.08 22.52
CA GLY A 41 -6.34 11.04 23.02
C GLY A 41 -7.39 10.44 23.95
N HIS A 42 -8.60 11.03 23.94
CA HIS A 42 -9.64 10.67 24.91
C HIS A 42 -10.18 9.25 24.69
N PHE A 43 -10.17 8.46 25.76
CA PHE A 43 -10.63 7.07 25.81
C PHE A 43 -12.06 7.01 26.38
N ASN A 44 -13.05 6.78 25.52
CA ASN A 44 -14.46 6.55 25.87
C ASN A 44 -14.94 5.17 25.44
N ASP A 45 -14.65 4.79 24.20
CA ASP A 45 -15.07 3.50 23.62
C ASP A 45 -13.94 2.96 22.74
N PHE A 46 -13.16 2.01 23.28
CA PHE A 46 -11.99 1.48 22.59
C PHE A 46 -12.35 0.85 21.24
N SER A 47 -13.46 0.11 21.18
CA SER A 47 -13.92 -0.59 19.97
C SER A 47 -14.20 0.37 18.80
N LYS A 48 -14.75 1.55 19.09
CA LYS A 48 -15.02 2.57 18.06
C LYS A 48 -13.79 3.36 17.68
N HIS A 49 -12.89 3.59 18.63
CA HIS A 49 -11.74 4.47 18.41
C HIS A 49 -10.58 3.76 17.71
N ILE A 50 -10.43 2.45 17.87
CA ILE A 50 -9.30 1.70 17.28
C ILE A 50 -9.23 1.82 15.75
N HIS A 51 -10.39 1.99 15.11
CA HIS A 51 -10.50 2.17 13.66
C HIS A 51 -10.24 3.59 13.17
N ARG A 52 -10.02 4.56 14.07
CA ARG A 52 -9.91 5.99 13.72
C ARG A 52 -8.72 6.70 14.35
N LYS A 53 -8.12 6.10 15.38
CA LYS A 53 -7.04 6.70 16.15
C LYS A 53 -5.89 5.72 16.26
N LYS A 54 -4.67 6.25 16.42
CA LYS A 54 -3.53 5.38 16.72
C LYS A 54 -3.79 4.63 18.01
N TYR A 55 -3.38 3.38 18.03
CA TYR A 55 -3.60 2.51 19.16
C TYR A 55 -2.39 1.59 19.33
N ALA A 56 -2.23 1.10 20.56
CA ALA A 56 -1.21 0.12 20.85
C ALA A 56 -1.80 -1.07 21.59
N MET A 57 -1.26 -2.25 21.32
CA MET A 57 -1.58 -3.49 22.01
C MET A 57 -0.31 -4.13 22.57
N LEU A 58 -0.50 -5.01 23.54
CA LEU A 58 0.57 -5.89 24.01
C LEU A 58 1.10 -6.75 22.86
N THR A 59 2.40 -7.04 22.94
CA THR A 59 3.05 -8.04 22.08
C THR A 59 2.90 -9.46 22.63
N GLU A 60 2.57 -9.58 23.92
CA GLU A 60 2.23 -10.82 24.61
C GLU A 60 0.70 -10.98 24.70
N ASP A 61 0.22 -12.22 24.83
CA ASP A 61 -1.22 -12.51 24.94
C ASP A 61 -1.83 -11.85 26.20
N TYR A 62 -1.11 -11.84 27.31
CA TYR A 62 -1.56 -11.28 28.58
C TYR A 62 -0.39 -10.91 29.50
N ILE A 63 -0.66 -10.03 30.46
CA ILE A 63 0.25 -9.72 31.57
C ILE A 63 -0.15 -10.59 32.75
N SER A 64 0.79 -11.35 33.32
CA SER A 64 0.56 -12.12 34.55
C SER A 64 1.24 -11.46 35.75
N LEU A 65 0.45 -11.19 36.80
CA LEU A 65 0.95 -10.73 38.10
C LEU A 65 0.73 -11.83 39.14
N SER A 66 1.78 -12.15 39.90
CA SER A 66 1.79 -13.19 40.93
C SER A 66 2.53 -12.69 42.18
N PRO A 67 2.38 -13.35 43.35
CA PRO A 67 3.11 -12.97 44.56
C PRO A 67 4.63 -12.94 44.38
N GLU A 68 5.17 -13.81 43.51
CA GLU A 68 6.61 -13.88 43.23
C GLU A 68 7.09 -12.78 42.27
N ASP A 69 6.18 -12.16 41.51
CA ASP A 69 6.50 -11.30 40.36
C ASP A 69 5.74 -9.97 40.49
N THR A 70 6.19 -9.16 41.46
CA THR A 70 5.51 -7.94 41.90
C THR A 70 5.62 -6.76 40.94
N THR A 71 6.52 -6.83 39.95
CA THR A 71 6.72 -5.78 38.94
C THR A 71 6.88 -6.38 37.55
N LYS A 72 6.07 -5.92 36.60
CA LYS A 72 6.19 -6.30 35.18
C LYS A 72 6.49 -5.09 34.31
N HIS A 73 7.48 -5.26 33.45
CA HIS A 73 7.73 -4.34 32.35
C HIS A 73 7.13 -4.94 31.09
N VAL A 74 6.33 -4.15 30.39
CA VAL A 74 5.65 -4.58 29.17
C VAL A 74 5.96 -3.62 28.05
N GLN A 75 6.06 -4.17 26.83
CA GLN A 75 6.18 -3.37 25.63
C GLN A 75 4.90 -3.48 24.82
N MET A 76 4.43 -2.33 24.36
CA MET A 76 3.26 -2.23 23.50
C MET A 76 3.69 -1.77 22.13
N LEU A 77 3.06 -2.33 21.11
CA LEU A 77 3.35 -2.00 19.73
C LEU A 77 2.30 -1.02 19.23
N LEU A 78 2.74 0.18 18.84
CA LEU A 78 1.89 1.25 18.32
C LEU A 78 1.66 1.07 16.81
N SER A 79 0.41 1.27 16.38
CA SER A 79 0.01 1.18 14.98
C SER A 79 -0.92 2.33 14.59
N GLN A 80 -0.95 2.62 13.28
CA GLN A 80 -1.97 3.49 12.69
C GLN A 80 -3.31 2.75 12.67
N PRO A 81 -4.44 3.45 12.79
CA PRO A 81 -5.75 2.82 12.61
C PRO A 81 -5.86 2.23 11.21
N ILE A 82 -6.61 1.14 11.10
CA ILE A 82 -7.03 0.61 9.81
C ILE A 82 -8.56 0.66 9.73
N GLU A 83 -9.05 1.46 8.79
CA GLU A 83 -10.49 1.59 8.57
C GLU A 83 -11.01 0.37 7.82
N LYS A 84 -12.20 -0.13 8.22
CA LYS A 84 -12.87 -1.26 7.57
C LYS A 84 -13.68 -0.76 6.37
N LEU A 85 -13.04 -0.74 5.21
CA LEU A 85 -13.63 -0.28 3.96
C LEU A 85 -14.43 -1.40 3.27
N LYS A 86 -15.31 -0.98 2.38
CA LYS A 86 -16.01 -1.85 1.43
C LYS A 86 -16.04 -1.17 0.06
N ILE A 87 -15.90 -1.98 -1.00
CA ILE A 87 -16.08 -1.52 -2.37
C ILE A 87 -17.58 -1.25 -2.57
N VAL A 88 -17.92 -0.07 -3.09
CA VAL A 88 -19.31 0.31 -3.41
C VAL A 88 -19.56 0.31 -4.91
N SER A 89 -18.56 0.65 -5.72
CA SER A 89 -18.63 0.61 -7.18
C SER A 89 -17.28 0.29 -7.79
N VAL A 90 -17.36 -0.13 -9.05
CA VAL A 90 -16.23 -0.43 -9.93
C VAL A 90 -16.51 0.28 -11.23
N ASP A 91 -15.55 1.10 -11.67
CA ASP A 91 -15.58 1.76 -12.97
C ASP A 91 -14.43 1.22 -13.82
N MET A 92 -14.73 0.86 -15.07
CA MET A 92 -13.73 0.34 -16.00
C MET A 92 -12.94 1.50 -16.60
N GLU A 93 -11.62 1.50 -16.40
CA GLU A 93 -10.70 2.43 -17.09
C GLU A 93 -10.21 1.80 -18.41
N SER A 94 -9.97 0.49 -18.40
CA SER A 94 -9.66 -0.31 -19.59
C SER A 94 -10.08 -1.77 -19.37
N GLN A 95 -9.83 -2.66 -20.33
CA GLN A 95 -10.21 -4.07 -20.22
C GLN A 95 -9.65 -4.77 -18.96
N TYR A 96 -8.51 -4.31 -18.44
CA TYR A 96 -7.82 -4.93 -17.30
C TYR A 96 -7.47 -3.95 -16.17
N SER A 97 -7.96 -2.72 -16.24
CA SER A 97 -7.74 -1.69 -15.22
C SER A 97 -9.10 -1.15 -14.78
N ILE A 98 -9.33 -1.17 -13.47
CA ILE A 98 -10.56 -0.65 -12.87
C ILE A 98 -10.24 0.32 -11.76
N ASN A 99 -11.08 1.35 -11.62
CA ASN A 99 -11.10 2.22 -10.47
C ASN A 99 -12.14 1.71 -9.46
N LEU A 100 -11.72 1.46 -8.23
CA LEU A 100 -12.58 1.04 -7.14
C LEU A 100 -12.99 2.25 -6.33
N THR A 101 -14.28 2.48 -6.18
CA THR A 101 -14.78 3.45 -5.20
C THR A 101 -15.13 2.73 -3.91
N MET A 102 -14.61 3.22 -2.80
CA MET A 102 -14.88 2.74 -1.46
C MET A 102 -16.03 3.49 -0.80
N ASN A 103 -16.57 2.98 0.31
CA ASN A 103 -17.68 3.61 1.03
C ASN A 103 -17.36 4.94 1.70
N ASP A 104 -16.08 5.27 1.85
CA ASP A 104 -15.58 6.57 2.30
C ASP A 104 -15.30 7.53 1.13
N LEU A 105 -15.65 7.13 -0.10
CA LEU A 105 -15.40 7.83 -1.35
C LEU A 105 -13.92 7.86 -1.78
N SER A 106 -13.05 7.11 -1.10
CA SER A 106 -11.68 6.92 -1.59
C SER A 106 -11.68 6.07 -2.86
N GLU A 107 -10.72 6.34 -3.74
CA GLU A 107 -10.54 5.65 -5.00
C GLU A 107 -9.22 4.88 -5.00
N GLU A 108 -9.22 3.67 -5.55
CA GLU A 108 -8.03 2.82 -5.70
C GLU A 108 -8.07 2.07 -7.02
N ILE A 109 -6.95 2.08 -7.74
CA ILE A 109 -6.81 1.32 -8.98
C ILE A 109 -6.56 -0.16 -8.67
N TYR A 110 -7.30 -1.03 -9.34
CA TYR A 110 -7.13 -2.47 -9.26
C TYR A 110 -6.92 -3.07 -10.65
N PHE A 111 -6.04 -4.07 -10.73
CA PHE A 111 -5.74 -4.76 -11.99
C PHE A 111 -6.40 -6.12 -12.05
N ILE A 112 -7.09 -6.37 -13.16
CA ILE A 112 -7.67 -7.67 -13.46
C ILE A 112 -6.59 -8.52 -14.12
N ASP A 113 -6.52 -9.80 -13.74
CA ASP A 113 -5.65 -10.75 -14.42
C ASP A 113 -6.03 -10.84 -15.90
N THR A 114 -5.05 -10.77 -16.79
CA THR A 114 -5.29 -10.83 -18.24
C THR A 114 -5.70 -12.20 -18.75
N SER A 115 -5.77 -13.21 -17.89
CA SER A 115 -6.40 -14.50 -18.21
C SER A 115 -7.92 -14.42 -18.30
N TYR A 116 -8.55 -13.42 -17.68
CA TYR A 116 -10.01 -13.27 -17.72
C TYR A 116 -10.46 -12.65 -19.04
N VAL A 117 -11.61 -13.11 -19.54
CA VAL A 117 -12.25 -12.59 -20.75
C VAL A 117 -13.61 -11.98 -20.42
N SER A 118 -14.11 -11.14 -21.32
CA SER A 118 -15.43 -10.53 -21.18
C SER A 118 -16.52 -11.60 -20.96
N GLY A 119 -17.38 -11.37 -19.98
CA GLY A 119 -18.38 -12.33 -19.50
C GLY A 119 -17.95 -13.13 -18.27
N ASP A 120 -16.66 -13.17 -17.94
CA ASP A 120 -16.19 -13.83 -16.71
C ASP A 120 -16.64 -13.08 -15.45
N SER A 121 -16.77 -13.81 -14.34
CA SER A 121 -17.01 -13.23 -13.02
C SER A 121 -15.69 -12.89 -12.33
N ILE A 122 -15.46 -11.60 -12.09
CA ILE A 122 -14.28 -11.11 -11.40
C ILE A 122 -14.60 -10.97 -9.93
N LYS A 123 -13.79 -11.62 -9.10
CA LYS A 123 -13.90 -11.57 -7.64
C LYS A 123 -12.72 -10.80 -7.06
N ILE A 124 -13.02 -9.61 -6.53
CA ILE A 124 -12.01 -8.73 -5.94
C ILE A 124 -11.75 -9.16 -4.49
N ASN A 125 -10.48 -9.46 -4.19
CA ASN A 125 -10.04 -9.91 -2.87
C ASN A 125 -8.90 -9.02 -2.37
N ILE A 126 -9.24 -7.96 -1.64
CA ILE A 126 -8.24 -7.03 -1.08
C ILE A 126 -8.04 -7.31 0.40
N VAL A 127 -6.77 -7.40 0.81
CA VAL A 127 -6.35 -7.53 2.20
C VAL A 127 -5.69 -6.23 2.62
N ARG A 128 -6.06 -5.74 3.80
CA ARG A 128 -5.51 -4.54 4.44
C ARG A 128 -4.85 -4.95 5.74
N SER A 129 -3.67 -4.41 6.01
CA SER A 129 -2.94 -4.71 7.24
C SER A 129 -2.29 -3.45 7.81
N ASN A 130 -2.14 -3.46 9.13
CA ASN A 130 -1.19 -2.62 9.84
C ASN A 130 -0.29 -3.54 10.68
N ARG A 131 0.51 -2.97 11.59
CA ARG A 131 1.45 -3.77 12.39
C ARG A 131 0.80 -4.70 13.44
N LEU A 132 -0.49 -4.53 13.71
CA LEU A 132 -1.24 -5.20 14.79
C LEU A 132 -2.38 -6.06 14.27
N GLU A 133 -3.00 -5.69 13.16
CA GLU A 133 -4.16 -6.38 12.63
C GLU A 133 -4.13 -6.46 11.11
N THR A 134 -4.85 -7.45 10.59
CA THR A 134 -5.10 -7.63 9.16
C THR A 134 -6.58 -7.96 8.98
N TYR A 135 -7.21 -7.36 7.98
CA TYR A 135 -8.57 -7.71 7.59
C TYR A 135 -8.67 -7.84 6.07
N LYS A 136 -9.64 -8.64 5.64
CA LYS A 136 -10.00 -8.78 4.23
C LYS A 136 -11.27 -7.96 3.98
N LEU A 137 -11.27 -7.17 2.91
CA LEU A 137 -12.47 -6.45 2.50
C LEU A 137 -13.62 -7.45 2.23
N PRO A 138 -14.87 -7.04 2.45
CA PRO A 138 -16.01 -7.81 1.97
C PRO A 138 -15.86 -8.11 0.47
N GLU A 139 -16.24 -9.32 0.09
CA GLU A 139 -16.14 -9.78 -1.28
C GLU A 139 -17.00 -8.92 -2.21
N TYR A 140 -16.39 -8.44 -3.29
CA TYR A 140 -17.08 -7.74 -4.37
C TYR A 140 -16.90 -8.53 -5.65
N THR A 141 -18.01 -8.85 -6.32
CA THR A 141 -18.01 -9.60 -7.58
C THR A 141 -18.79 -8.84 -8.62
N PHE A 142 -18.27 -8.81 -9.84
CA PHE A 142 -18.94 -8.25 -11.01
C PHE A 142 -18.63 -9.07 -12.25
N THR A 143 -19.47 -8.96 -13.28
CA THR A 143 -19.20 -9.56 -14.59
C THR A 143 -18.31 -8.63 -15.40
N LEU A 144 -17.17 -9.12 -15.91
CA LEU A 144 -16.25 -8.36 -16.73
C LEU A 144 -16.95 -7.92 -18.02
N PRO A 145 -17.20 -6.62 -18.25
CA PRO A 145 -17.74 -6.18 -19.52
C PRO A 145 -16.71 -6.30 -20.64
N GLU A 146 -17.19 -6.27 -21.87
CA GLU A 146 -16.35 -6.01 -23.03
C GLU A 146 -16.05 -4.51 -23.09
N VAL A 147 -14.76 -4.17 -23.02
CA VAL A 147 -14.28 -2.79 -23.10
C VAL A 147 -13.33 -2.72 -24.28
N THR A 148 -13.70 -1.95 -25.31
CA THR A 148 -12.77 -1.67 -26.41
C THR A 148 -11.74 -0.66 -25.93
N ASP A 149 -10.59 -1.17 -25.50
CA ASP A 149 -9.47 -0.34 -25.12
C ASP A 149 -8.76 0.20 -26.36
N THR A 150 -8.82 1.52 -26.54
CA THR A 150 -8.18 2.22 -27.67
C THR A 150 -7.16 3.24 -27.20
N THR A 151 -7.00 3.39 -25.89
CA THR A 151 -6.07 4.35 -25.31
C THR A 151 -4.68 3.76 -25.41
N LYS A 152 -3.71 4.60 -25.78
CA LYS A 152 -2.32 4.17 -25.89
C LYS A 152 -1.56 4.71 -24.69
N PRO A 153 -0.61 3.94 -24.13
CA PRO A 153 0.24 4.47 -23.10
C PRO A 153 1.05 5.64 -23.68
N ILE A 154 1.17 6.71 -22.90
CA ILE A 154 2.03 7.85 -23.20
C ILE A 154 2.94 8.11 -22.00
N TYR A 155 4.11 8.66 -22.29
CA TYR A 155 4.99 9.22 -21.27
C TYR A 155 4.27 10.42 -20.63
N LYS A 156 4.03 10.37 -19.31
CA LYS A 156 3.45 11.50 -18.56
C LYS A 156 4.54 12.42 -18.03
N SER A 157 5.49 11.86 -17.28
CA SER A 157 6.53 12.63 -16.63
C SER A 157 7.70 11.76 -16.20
N SER A 158 8.79 12.40 -15.79
CA SER A 158 9.89 11.77 -15.12
C SER A 158 10.46 12.65 -14.03
N ASN A 159 11.00 12.02 -12.99
CA ASN A 159 11.61 12.72 -11.87
C ASN A 159 12.83 11.93 -11.40
N ILE A 160 13.91 12.64 -11.10
CA ILE A 160 15.13 12.06 -10.55
C ILE A 160 15.24 12.41 -9.07
N SER A 161 15.57 11.41 -8.26
CA SER A 161 15.89 11.58 -6.84
C SER A 161 16.91 10.52 -6.45
N ASN A 162 18.00 10.91 -5.78
CA ASN A 162 19.06 10.00 -5.32
C ASN A 162 19.53 9.04 -6.43
N ASP A 163 19.93 9.58 -7.58
CA ASP A 163 20.39 8.85 -8.78
C ASP A 163 19.42 7.78 -9.31
N THR A 164 18.15 7.91 -8.95
CA THR A 164 17.07 7.04 -9.37
C THR A 164 16.11 7.83 -10.25
N LEU A 165 16.04 7.45 -11.52
CA LEU A 165 15.09 8.03 -12.48
C LEU A 165 13.78 7.25 -12.42
N ARG A 166 12.71 7.96 -12.07
CA ARG A 166 11.34 7.46 -12.11
C ARG A 166 10.68 8.00 -13.38
N ILE A 167 10.09 7.10 -14.17
CA ILE A 167 9.34 7.42 -15.38
C ILE A 167 7.91 6.95 -15.18
N ILE A 168 6.96 7.87 -15.37
CA ILE A 168 5.54 7.67 -15.12
C ILE A 168 4.79 7.68 -16.45
N PHE A 169 3.93 6.68 -16.64
CA PHE A 169 3.12 6.52 -17.84
C PHE A 169 1.65 6.90 -17.60
N SER A 170 0.91 7.12 -18.68
CA SER A 170 -0.52 7.42 -18.58
C SER A 170 -1.37 6.25 -18.14
N GLU A 171 -0.91 5.04 -18.43
CA GLU A 171 -1.63 3.78 -18.29
C GLU A 171 -0.70 2.70 -17.72
N PRO A 172 -1.26 1.61 -17.18
CA PRO A 172 -0.49 0.44 -16.78
C PRO A 172 0.22 -0.16 -17.99
N ILE A 173 1.53 -0.36 -17.91
CA ILE A 173 2.33 -0.83 -19.03
C ILE A 173 2.97 -2.19 -18.81
N ARG A 174 3.14 -2.92 -19.91
CA ARG A 174 4.03 -4.05 -20.10
C ARG A 174 5.22 -3.58 -20.93
N ILE A 175 6.40 -3.76 -20.38
CA ILE A 175 7.65 -3.39 -21.03
C ILE A 175 8.30 -4.65 -21.59
N LEU A 176 8.44 -4.71 -22.90
CA LEU A 176 9.17 -5.76 -23.60
C LEU A 176 10.67 -5.52 -23.48
N ASP A 177 11.45 -6.57 -23.74
CA ASP A 177 12.91 -6.47 -23.65
C ASP A 177 13.46 -5.34 -24.55
N SER A 178 14.51 -4.66 -24.09
CA SER A 178 15.16 -3.55 -24.79
C SER A 178 14.28 -2.31 -25.05
N ALA A 179 13.18 -2.12 -24.31
CA ALA A 179 12.37 -0.91 -24.42
C ALA A 179 13.07 0.37 -23.92
N VAL A 180 14.09 0.24 -23.08
CA VAL A 180 14.80 1.38 -22.48
C VAL A 180 16.27 1.31 -22.81
N VAL A 181 16.77 2.35 -23.45
CA VAL A 181 18.13 2.40 -23.95
C VAL A 181 18.76 3.76 -23.67
N THR A 182 20.09 3.81 -23.66
CA THR A 182 20.86 5.04 -23.82
C THR A 182 21.72 4.94 -25.07
N MET A 183 22.13 6.09 -25.61
CA MET A 183 22.93 6.13 -26.83
C MET A 183 24.40 6.36 -26.47
N ARG A 184 25.29 5.48 -26.93
CA ARG A 184 26.74 5.64 -26.82
C ARG A 184 27.39 5.33 -28.16
N ASP A 185 28.17 6.28 -28.69
CA ASP A 185 28.94 6.11 -29.93
C ASP A 185 28.14 5.47 -31.06
N THR A 186 26.90 5.96 -31.26
CA THR A 186 25.88 5.50 -32.24
C THR A 186 25.15 4.19 -31.95
N MET A 187 25.46 3.47 -30.87
CA MET A 187 24.76 2.26 -30.47
C MET A 187 23.74 2.51 -29.36
N ASN A 188 22.59 1.85 -29.45
CA ASN A 188 21.64 1.76 -28.35
C ASN A 188 22.12 0.71 -27.36
N ILE A 189 22.44 1.14 -26.15
CA ILE A 189 22.80 0.29 -25.03
C ILE A 189 21.56 0.12 -24.16
N LYS A 190 21.11 -1.12 -23.96
CA LYS A 190 20.00 -1.44 -23.07
C LYS A 190 20.32 -0.98 -21.65
N LEU A 191 19.33 -0.41 -20.99
CA LEU A 191 19.37 -0.09 -19.57
C LEU A 191 18.48 -1.06 -18.79
N ASP A 192 18.98 -1.48 -17.64
CA ASP A 192 18.19 -2.25 -16.70
C ASP A 192 17.17 -1.34 -16.00
N TYR A 193 15.99 -1.89 -15.75
CA TYR A 193 14.90 -1.21 -15.10
C TYR A 193 14.16 -2.17 -14.17
N ASN A 194 13.47 -1.58 -13.19
CA ASN A 194 12.51 -2.27 -12.36
C ASN A 194 11.16 -1.56 -12.47
N MET A 195 10.06 -2.29 -12.31
CA MET A 195 8.76 -1.68 -12.14
C MET A 195 8.53 -1.44 -10.64
N GLU A 196 8.24 -0.21 -10.24
CA GLU A 196 7.76 0.06 -8.88
C GLU A 196 6.31 -0.35 -8.74
N ASN A 197 5.53 -0.05 -9.77
CA ASN A 197 4.14 -0.44 -9.95
C ASN A 197 3.85 -0.44 -11.46
N SER A 198 2.64 -0.81 -11.86
CA SER A 198 2.29 -0.93 -13.28
C SER A 198 2.39 0.38 -14.09
N TYR A 199 2.40 1.56 -13.45
CA TYR A 199 2.52 2.88 -14.11
C TYR A 199 3.93 3.46 -14.05
N THR A 200 4.76 2.99 -13.13
CA THR A 200 6.03 3.63 -12.80
C THR A 200 7.19 2.67 -12.98
N MET A 201 8.05 3.04 -13.92
CA MET A 201 9.33 2.39 -14.13
C MET A 201 10.44 3.15 -13.39
N ILE A 202 11.38 2.39 -12.84
CA ILE A 202 12.55 2.89 -12.13
C ILE A 202 13.82 2.42 -12.82
N LEU A 203 14.71 3.37 -13.12
CA LEU A 203 16.09 3.11 -13.45
C LEU A 203 16.97 3.59 -12.29
N SER A 204 17.67 2.66 -11.65
CA SER A 204 18.59 2.93 -10.55
C SER A 204 20.04 2.83 -11.01
N ASN A 205 20.95 3.48 -10.28
CA ASN A 205 22.39 3.41 -10.52
C ASN A 205 22.80 3.84 -11.94
N LEU A 206 22.13 4.86 -12.49
CA LEU A 206 22.48 5.40 -13.80
C LEU A 206 23.85 6.07 -13.72
N ALA A 207 24.80 5.60 -14.52
CA ALA A 207 26.14 6.19 -14.60
C ALA A 207 26.07 7.70 -14.91
N ASP A 208 26.95 8.49 -14.29
CA ASP A 208 26.98 9.96 -14.41
C ASP A 208 27.10 10.46 -15.84
N SER A 209 27.69 9.65 -16.73
CA SER A 209 27.79 9.93 -18.15
C SER A 209 26.47 9.85 -18.92
N ILE A 210 25.39 9.30 -18.32
CA ILE A 210 24.09 9.17 -18.96
C ILE A 210 23.28 10.45 -18.69
N SER A 211 23.13 11.26 -19.73
CA SER A 211 22.30 12.48 -19.73
C SER A 211 20.96 12.31 -20.44
N GLU A 212 20.78 11.22 -21.19
CA GLU A 212 19.57 10.92 -21.95
C GLU A 212 19.24 9.43 -21.89
N VAL A 213 17.97 9.14 -21.64
CA VAL A 213 17.36 7.82 -21.77
C VAL A 213 16.31 7.87 -22.88
N LYS A 214 16.30 6.87 -23.74
CA LYS A 214 15.31 6.71 -24.80
C LYS A 214 14.39 5.55 -24.48
N LEU A 215 13.09 5.82 -24.55
CA LEU A 215 12.03 4.83 -24.50
C LEU A 215 11.68 4.46 -25.94
N LEU A 216 11.82 3.19 -26.29
CA LEU A 216 11.41 2.64 -27.58
C LEU A 216 9.95 2.22 -27.46
N GLY A 217 9.02 3.09 -27.88
CA GLY A 217 7.59 2.88 -27.64
C GLY A 217 7.02 1.64 -28.30
N ASN A 218 7.62 1.14 -29.39
CA ASN A 218 7.24 -0.14 -29.99
C ASN A 218 7.36 -1.34 -29.04
N ASN A 219 8.16 -1.19 -27.97
CA ASN A 219 8.39 -2.20 -26.95
C ASN A 219 7.65 -1.87 -25.64
N ILE A 220 6.77 -0.87 -25.64
CA ILE A 220 5.97 -0.45 -24.49
C ILE A 220 4.51 -0.51 -24.92
N GLN A 221 3.76 -1.41 -24.28
CA GLN A 221 2.34 -1.58 -24.54
C GLN A 221 1.57 -1.50 -23.23
N ASP A 222 0.29 -1.16 -23.28
CA ASP A 222 -0.57 -1.30 -22.12
C ASP A 222 -0.98 -2.78 -21.90
N PHE A 223 -1.92 -3.02 -20.99
CA PHE A 223 -2.44 -4.37 -20.76
C PHE A 223 -3.46 -4.80 -21.82
N GLY A 224 -4.09 -3.85 -22.52
CA GLY A 224 -4.97 -4.09 -23.68
C GLY A 224 -4.22 -4.46 -24.97
N GLY A 225 -2.90 -4.27 -25.00
CA GLY A 225 -2.03 -4.51 -26.15
C GLY A 225 -1.83 -3.28 -27.05
N ASN A 226 -2.28 -2.10 -26.66
CA ASN A 226 -2.02 -0.88 -27.40
C ASN A 226 -0.58 -0.42 -27.20
N ILE A 227 0.11 -0.22 -28.31
CA ILE A 227 1.51 0.21 -28.32
C ILE A 227 1.60 1.72 -28.09
N MET A 228 2.61 2.15 -27.33
CA MET A 228 2.88 3.56 -27.05
C MET A 228 2.86 4.41 -28.31
N SER A 229 2.22 5.57 -28.23
CA SER A 229 2.00 6.45 -29.40
C SER A 229 3.29 6.93 -30.04
N ASP A 230 4.30 7.26 -29.21
CA ASP A 230 5.61 7.70 -29.68
C ASP A 230 6.49 6.49 -29.98
N SER A 231 7.00 6.37 -31.21
CA SER A 231 7.95 5.28 -31.53
C SER A 231 9.25 5.39 -30.72
N ILE A 232 9.70 6.60 -30.43
CA ILE A 232 10.86 6.88 -29.57
C ILE A 232 10.58 8.13 -28.74
N LYS A 233 10.77 8.05 -27.42
CA LYS A 233 10.68 9.19 -26.50
C LYS A 233 12.00 9.39 -25.75
N SER A 234 12.59 10.57 -25.89
CA SER A 234 13.76 10.98 -25.11
C SER A 234 13.38 11.58 -23.76
N VAL A 235 14.07 11.14 -22.72
CA VAL A 235 13.96 11.61 -21.33
C VAL A 235 15.34 12.12 -20.93
N PHE A 236 15.45 13.44 -20.74
CA PHE A 236 16.69 14.09 -20.34
C PHE A 236 16.85 14.07 -18.82
N ILE A 237 18.05 13.72 -18.36
CA ILE A 237 18.39 13.63 -16.95
C ILE A 237 19.07 14.93 -16.54
N ASN A 238 18.33 15.78 -15.83
CA ASN A 238 18.89 16.97 -15.19
C ASN A 238 19.27 16.64 -13.76
N ARG A 239 20.54 16.35 -13.53
CA ARG A 239 21.09 16.24 -12.16
C ARG A 239 21.30 17.66 -11.66
N ILE A 240 20.57 18.04 -10.62
CA ILE A 240 20.84 19.30 -9.94
C ILE A 240 22.12 19.06 -9.14
N GLU A 241 23.21 19.72 -9.53
CA GLU A 241 24.46 19.80 -8.76
C GLU A 241 24.24 20.51 -7.41
#